data_AF-A0A1U7PXV5-F1
#
_entry.id   AF-A0A1U7PXV5-F1
#
_cell.length_a   1.000
_cell.length_b   1.000
_cell.length_c   1.000
_cell.angle_alpha   90.00
_cell.angle_beta   90.00
_cell.angle_gamma   90.00
#
_symmetry.space_group_name_H-M   'P 1'
#
loop_
_entity.id
_entity.type
_entity.pdbx_description
1 polymer ?
#
loop_
_entity_poly.entity_id
_entity_poly.type
_entity_poly.pdbx_seq_one_letter_code
_entity_poly.pdbx_strand_id
1 'polypeptide(L)'
;MKRYYFYKRNQNFRAEYKGDLIDFSLSALYATREYSQKLGKDISQYHYFDQLELCISTKTPGIYKVNIDSGTDGCHGHFAKSQKELLKAFAGYSLISEREYFRLRKIALRLIFKHINFFKQNNPDIERNFYYQNDYSRNFYNLTVVSTSYKYNIKNYPQEQLDYMAKVDLALNDLRIDEYFKIFISKDPTYKTNTFSIESYHFNPNYKSQKDFLSGNFLSKNVQPVEIKNFQFSRLKRKIAEVLVERSSLDITAILSRQKHNITILDI
;
A
#
# COMPACT_ATOMS: atom_id res chain seq x y z
N MET A 1 8.82 -27.49 -2.22
CA MET A 1 9.39 -26.14 -2.03
C MET A 1 9.02 -25.65 -0.63
N LYS A 2 9.95 -25.09 0.15
CA LYS A 2 9.67 -24.67 1.54
C LYS A 2 9.11 -23.25 1.58
N ARG A 3 8.04 -23.04 2.35
CA ARG A 3 7.37 -21.73 2.55
C ARG A 3 7.64 -21.20 3.96
N TYR A 4 7.62 -19.88 4.08
CA TYR A 4 7.85 -19.15 5.32
C TYR A 4 6.78 -18.09 5.48
N TYR A 5 6.22 -18.00 6.68
CA TYR A 5 5.14 -17.07 7.01
C TYR A 5 5.55 -16.26 8.23
N PHE A 6 5.57 -14.94 8.08
CA PHE A 6 6.02 -14.02 9.09
C PHE A 6 4.88 -13.08 9.50
N TYR A 7 4.82 -12.79 10.80
CA TYR A 7 3.90 -11.85 11.40
C TYR A 7 4.67 -10.85 12.25
N LYS A 8 4.31 -9.57 12.15
CA LYS A 8 4.83 -8.53 13.05
C LYS A 8 3.68 -7.63 13.48
N ARG A 9 3.60 -7.37 14.77
CA ARG A 9 2.78 -6.26 15.28
C ARG A 9 3.58 -4.97 15.11
N ASN A 10 3.02 -3.99 14.41
CA ASN A 10 3.69 -2.70 14.30
C ASN A 10 3.36 -1.89 15.56
N GLN A 11 4.37 -1.32 16.21
CA GLN A 11 4.24 -0.65 17.51
C GLN A 11 4.49 0.86 17.45
N ASN A 12 4.50 1.45 16.25
CA ASN A 12 5.02 2.81 16.03
C ASN A 12 3.94 3.90 15.99
N PHE A 13 2.76 3.67 16.57
CA PHE A 13 1.69 4.66 16.55
C PHE A 13 1.68 5.59 17.76
N ARG A 14 1.19 6.82 17.54
CA ARG A 14 1.01 7.84 18.59
C ARG A 14 0.25 7.25 19.77
N ALA A 15 0.69 7.58 20.98
CA ALA A 15 0.11 7.08 22.22
C ALA A 15 -1.41 7.32 22.32
N GLU A 16 -1.90 8.38 21.68
CA GLU A 16 -3.32 8.77 21.62
C GLU A 16 -4.26 7.73 20.96
N TYR A 17 -3.74 6.80 20.13
CA TYR A 17 -4.56 5.74 19.48
C TYR A 17 -4.32 4.34 20.06
N LYS A 18 -3.59 4.25 21.19
CA LYS A 18 -3.20 2.98 21.80
C LYS A 18 -4.43 2.21 22.32
N GLY A 19 -4.73 1.07 21.72
CA GLY A 19 -5.87 0.20 22.09
C GLY A 19 -7.05 0.25 21.11
N ASP A 20 -7.09 1.25 20.23
CA ASP A 20 -8.13 1.38 19.20
C ASP A 20 -7.67 0.86 17.83
N LEU A 21 -6.36 0.71 17.67
CA LEU A 21 -5.69 0.38 16.42
C LEU A 21 -5.39 -1.12 16.30
N ILE A 22 -5.81 -1.72 15.19
CA ILE A 22 -5.31 -3.01 14.72
C ILE A 22 -4.19 -2.72 13.73
N ASP A 23 -2.96 -3.02 14.12
CA ASP A 23 -1.77 -2.71 13.33
C ASP A 23 -0.78 -3.87 13.29
N PHE A 24 -0.65 -4.47 12.12
CA PHE A 24 0.25 -5.60 11.89
C PHE A 24 0.65 -5.74 10.43
N SER A 25 1.76 -6.44 10.22
CA SER A 25 2.26 -6.84 8.92
C SER A 25 2.37 -8.35 8.80
N LEU A 26 2.05 -8.86 7.62
CA LEU A 26 2.20 -10.24 7.20
C LEU A 26 3.16 -10.30 6.02
N SER A 27 3.98 -11.35 5.97
CA SER A 27 4.82 -11.62 4.81
C SER A 27 4.92 -13.12 4.58
N ALA A 28 4.70 -13.55 3.34
CA ALA A 28 4.83 -14.93 2.92
C ALA A 28 5.85 -15.06 1.79
N LEU A 29 6.79 -15.98 1.98
CA LEU A 29 7.87 -16.24 1.04
C LEU A 29 7.98 -17.72 0.73
N TYR A 30 8.45 -18.04 -0.47
CA TYR A 30 8.91 -19.37 -0.81
C TYR A 30 10.39 -19.39 -1.16
N ALA A 31 11.05 -20.50 -0.83
CA ALA A 31 12.46 -20.70 -1.13
C ALA A 31 12.67 -21.47 -2.43
N THR A 32 13.43 -20.91 -3.37
CA THR A 32 13.95 -21.57 -4.55
C THR A 32 15.44 -21.87 -4.37
N ARG A 33 15.97 -22.80 -5.17
CA ARG A 33 17.41 -23.02 -5.31
C ARG A 33 17.82 -22.59 -6.71
N GLU A 34 18.76 -21.65 -6.77
CA GLU A 34 19.31 -21.13 -8.01
C GLU A 34 20.82 -21.26 -8.02
N TYR A 35 21.38 -21.61 -9.16
CA TYR A 35 22.83 -21.74 -9.31
C TYR A 35 23.43 -20.34 -9.46
N SER A 36 24.28 -19.92 -8.52
CA SER A 36 25.00 -18.66 -8.61
C SER A 36 26.25 -18.86 -9.45
N GLN A 37 26.29 -18.27 -10.65
CA GLN A 37 27.51 -18.26 -11.48
C GLN A 37 28.68 -17.55 -10.78
N LYS A 38 28.41 -16.45 -10.05
CA LYS A 38 29.41 -15.69 -9.28
C LYS A 38 30.04 -16.49 -8.14
N LEU A 39 29.26 -17.33 -7.46
CA LEU A 39 29.72 -18.11 -6.31
C LEU A 39 30.04 -19.57 -6.65
N GLY A 40 29.81 -20.00 -7.90
CA GLY A 40 30.02 -21.37 -8.37
C GLY A 40 29.22 -22.43 -7.61
N LYS A 41 28.08 -22.05 -7.00
CA LYS A 41 27.29 -22.96 -6.16
C LYS A 41 25.81 -22.61 -6.16
N ASP A 42 24.99 -23.60 -5.80
CA ASP A 42 23.58 -23.38 -5.51
C ASP A 42 23.42 -22.47 -4.29
N ILE A 43 22.59 -21.45 -4.43
CA ILE A 43 22.16 -20.55 -3.37
C ILE A 43 20.66 -20.66 -3.19
N SER A 44 20.20 -20.41 -1.97
CA SER A 44 18.77 -20.21 -1.73
C SER A 44 18.39 -18.81 -2.16
N GLN A 45 17.25 -18.66 -2.82
CA GLN A 45 16.58 -17.36 -2.99
C GLN A 45 15.19 -17.43 -2.38
N TYR A 46 14.69 -16.28 -1.95
CA TYR A 46 13.41 -16.17 -1.27
C TYR A 46 12.56 -15.14 -2.01
N HIS A 47 11.42 -15.57 -2.51
CA HIS A 47 10.52 -14.71 -3.28
C HIS A 47 9.26 -14.45 -2.47
N TYR A 48 8.85 -13.20 -2.40
CA TYR A 48 7.54 -12.86 -1.84
C TYR A 48 6.46 -13.39 -2.77
N PHE A 49 5.40 -13.92 -2.17
CA PHE A 49 4.16 -14.18 -2.90
C PHE A 49 2.94 -13.53 -2.24
N ASP A 50 3.12 -12.96 -1.04
CA ASP A 50 2.13 -12.14 -0.36
C ASP A 50 2.85 -11.26 0.67
N GLN A 51 2.51 -9.98 0.69
CA GLN A 51 2.86 -9.04 1.73
C GLN A 51 1.62 -8.22 2.03
N LEU A 52 1.33 -8.04 3.32
CA LEU A 52 0.20 -7.24 3.76
C LEU A 52 0.66 -6.37 4.92
N GLU A 53 0.40 -5.08 4.82
CA GLU A 53 0.52 -4.10 5.90
C GLU A 53 -0.89 -3.60 6.20
N LEU A 54 -1.30 -3.72 7.46
CA LEU A 54 -2.62 -3.27 7.92
C LEU A 54 -2.43 -2.37 9.11
N CYS A 55 -3.03 -1.19 9.05
CA CYS A 55 -3.20 -0.31 10.18
C CYS A 55 -4.61 0.30 10.10
N ILE A 56 -5.53 -0.13 10.97
CA ILE A 56 -6.93 0.33 10.97
C ILE A 56 -7.38 0.63 12.39
N SER A 57 -7.98 1.81 12.61
CA SER A 57 -8.68 2.09 13.87
C SER A 57 -10.07 1.47 13.86
N THR A 58 -10.39 0.78 14.95
CA THR A 58 -11.68 0.14 15.19
C THR A 58 -12.72 1.08 15.79
N LYS A 59 -12.26 2.17 16.43
CA LYS A 59 -13.13 3.14 17.14
C LYS A 59 -13.11 4.54 16.54
N THR A 60 -11.98 4.97 15.98
CA THR A 60 -11.85 6.30 15.38
C THR A 60 -12.07 6.21 13.86
N PRO A 61 -13.15 6.80 13.33
CA PRO A 61 -13.40 6.82 11.89
C PRO A 61 -12.26 7.49 11.13
N GLY A 62 -11.96 6.97 9.94
CA GLY A 62 -11.02 7.62 9.03
C GLY A 62 -9.54 7.38 9.31
N ILE A 63 -9.16 6.54 10.28
CA ILE A 63 -7.77 6.08 10.44
C ILE A 63 -7.64 4.70 9.79
N TYR A 64 -7.09 4.68 8.59
CA TYR A 64 -6.70 3.45 7.92
C TYR A 64 -5.50 3.64 6.99
N LYS A 65 -4.65 2.62 6.93
CA LYS A 65 -3.60 2.40 5.93
C LYS A 65 -3.51 0.90 5.66
N VAL A 66 -3.57 0.54 4.40
CA VAL A 66 -3.57 -0.85 3.96
C VAL A 66 -2.73 -0.95 2.70
N ASN A 67 -1.70 -1.78 2.74
CA ASN A 67 -0.94 -2.16 1.55
C ASN A 67 -1.01 -3.67 1.40
N ILE A 68 -1.35 -4.15 0.21
CA ILE A 68 -1.34 -5.56 -0.15
C ILE A 68 -0.51 -5.68 -1.42
N ASP A 69 0.58 -6.41 -1.36
CA ASP A 69 1.32 -6.86 -2.55
C ASP A 69 1.17 -8.38 -2.62
N SER A 70 0.52 -8.88 -3.66
CA SER A 70 0.14 -10.28 -3.74
C SER A 70 0.43 -10.87 -5.11
N GLY A 71 0.85 -12.13 -5.08
CA GLY A 71 1.01 -12.99 -6.22
C GLY A 71 2.46 -13.42 -6.49
N THR A 72 2.61 -14.49 -7.26
CA THR A 72 3.84 -15.27 -7.42
C THR A 72 4.78 -14.75 -8.48
N ASP A 73 4.33 -13.79 -9.29
CA ASP A 73 5.10 -13.29 -10.44
C ASP A 73 5.68 -11.90 -10.14
N GLY A 74 5.60 -11.49 -8.86
CA GLY A 74 6.02 -10.19 -8.38
C GLY A 74 7.52 -9.95 -8.53
N CYS A 75 7.88 -8.70 -8.81
CA CYS A 75 9.25 -8.25 -8.99
C CYS A 75 10.05 -8.12 -7.67
N HIS A 76 9.42 -8.37 -6.51
CA HIS A 76 10.05 -8.24 -5.21
C HIS A 76 10.61 -9.59 -4.72
N GLY A 77 11.91 -9.80 -4.93
CA GLY A 77 12.68 -10.86 -4.28
C GLY A 77 13.33 -10.38 -3.00
N HIS A 78 13.38 -11.22 -1.96
CA HIS A 78 14.22 -10.96 -0.80
C HIS A 78 15.60 -11.60 -1.00
N PHE A 79 16.64 -10.77 -0.99
CA PHE A 79 18.01 -11.23 -1.11
C PHE A 79 18.51 -11.78 0.23
N ALA A 80 18.26 -13.06 0.49
CA ALA A 80 18.93 -13.83 1.53
C ALA A 80 19.54 -15.09 0.92
N LYS A 81 20.81 -15.37 1.21
CA LYS A 81 21.57 -16.50 0.64
C LYS A 81 21.38 -17.79 1.44
N SER A 82 20.77 -17.70 2.63
CA SER A 82 20.51 -18.82 3.53
C SER A 82 19.27 -18.58 4.41
N GLN A 83 18.73 -19.65 5.02
CA GLN A 83 17.62 -19.53 5.96
C GLN A 83 18.02 -18.70 7.19
N LYS A 84 19.27 -18.79 7.63
CA LYS A 84 19.80 -18.00 8.74
C LYS A 84 19.79 -16.51 8.42
N GLU A 85 20.19 -16.13 7.21
CA GLU A 85 20.13 -14.75 6.73
C GLU A 85 18.68 -14.25 6.62
N LEU A 86 17.77 -15.06 6.09
CA LEU A 86 16.35 -14.74 6.04
C LEU A 86 15.79 -14.45 7.44
N LEU A 87 16.02 -15.35 8.40
CA LEU A 87 15.52 -15.19 9.77
C LEU A 87 16.11 -13.95 10.45
N LYS A 88 17.36 -13.60 10.15
CA LYS A 88 18.00 -12.37 10.64
C LYS A 88 17.37 -11.12 10.02
N ALA A 89 17.05 -11.14 8.72
CA ALA A 89 16.39 -10.02 8.05
C ALA A 89 14.97 -9.79 8.58
N PHE A 90 14.31 -10.84 9.07
CA PHE A 90 13.02 -10.80 9.72
C PHE A 90 13.11 -10.65 11.25
N ALA A 91 14.22 -10.11 11.78
CA ALA A 91 14.32 -9.81 13.20
C ALA A 91 13.16 -8.88 13.65
N GLY A 92 12.44 -9.28 14.69
CA GLY A 92 11.23 -8.59 15.17
C GLY A 92 9.91 -9.09 14.55
N TYR A 93 9.97 -10.02 13.59
CA TYR A 93 8.82 -10.81 13.16
C TYR A 93 8.79 -12.15 13.91
N SER A 94 7.59 -12.64 14.17
CA SER A 94 7.32 -14.01 14.59
C SER A 94 7.14 -14.89 13.35
N LEU A 95 7.82 -16.02 13.30
CA LEU A 95 7.52 -17.08 12.35
C LEU A 95 6.22 -17.78 12.80
N ILE A 96 5.22 -17.85 11.92
CA ILE A 96 3.89 -18.41 12.23
C ILE A 96 3.54 -19.55 11.30
N SER A 97 2.50 -20.31 11.64
CA SER A 97 2.01 -21.38 10.77
C SER A 97 1.26 -20.84 9.55
N GLU A 98 1.18 -21.64 8.49
CA GLU A 98 0.37 -21.34 7.29
C GLU A 98 -1.10 -21.07 7.67
N ARG A 99 -1.66 -21.89 8.58
CA ARG A 99 -3.03 -21.75 9.07
C ARG A 99 -3.27 -20.40 9.76
N GLU A 100 -2.36 -19.98 10.63
CA GLU A 100 -2.45 -18.69 11.32
C GLU A 100 -2.32 -17.53 10.34
N TYR A 101 -1.41 -17.63 9.37
CA TYR A 101 -1.22 -16.63 8.34
C TYR A 101 -2.52 -16.35 7.58
N PHE A 102 -3.16 -17.40 7.05
CA PHE A 102 -4.42 -17.25 6.32
C PHE A 102 -5.56 -16.74 7.20
N ARG A 103 -5.59 -17.12 8.48
CA ARG A 103 -6.57 -16.59 9.44
C ARG A 103 -6.39 -15.09 9.64
N LEU A 104 -5.18 -14.62 9.88
CA LEU A 104 -4.86 -13.20 10.06
C LEU A 104 -5.13 -12.40 8.79
N ARG A 105 -4.74 -12.94 7.63
CA ARG A 105 -5.02 -12.32 6.32
C ARG A 105 -6.52 -12.16 6.06
N LYS A 106 -7.32 -13.19 6.35
CA LYS A 106 -8.79 -13.12 6.24
C LYS A 106 -9.39 -12.07 7.18
N ILE A 107 -8.84 -11.94 8.38
CA ILE A 107 -9.24 -10.89 9.33
C ILE A 107 -8.90 -9.50 8.77
N ALA A 108 -7.69 -9.31 8.25
CA ALA A 108 -7.28 -8.04 7.62
C ALA A 108 -8.25 -7.64 6.52
N LEU A 109 -8.48 -8.53 5.55
CA LEU A 109 -9.39 -8.26 4.43
C LEU A 109 -10.79 -7.86 4.90
N ARG A 110 -11.35 -8.57 5.90
CA ARG A 110 -12.67 -8.23 6.47
C ARG A 110 -12.69 -6.84 7.13
N LEU A 111 -11.62 -6.47 7.83
CA LEU A 111 -11.51 -5.16 8.47
C LEU A 111 -11.49 -4.02 7.44
N ILE A 112 -10.79 -4.21 6.31
CA ILE A 112 -10.77 -3.25 5.20
C ILE A 112 -12.20 -2.87 4.77
N PHE A 113 -13.05 -3.86 4.47
CA PHE A 113 -14.42 -3.60 4.00
C PHE A 113 -15.32 -2.98 5.07
N LYS A 114 -15.15 -3.40 6.32
CA LYS A 114 -15.92 -2.81 7.43
C LYS A 114 -15.53 -1.35 7.64
N HIS A 115 -14.25 -1.01 7.49
CA HIS A 115 -13.74 0.27 7.95
C HIS A 115 -13.50 1.35 6.87
N ILE A 116 -13.32 1.00 5.59
CA ILE A 116 -13.26 1.98 4.48
C ILE A 116 -14.53 2.85 4.41
N ASN A 117 -15.67 2.31 4.84
CA ASN A 117 -16.95 3.00 4.81
C ASN A 117 -17.16 3.98 5.99
N PHE A 118 -16.25 4.05 6.98
CA PHE A 118 -16.39 4.95 8.12
C PHE A 118 -16.02 6.40 7.83
N PHE A 119 -15.34 6.70 6.72
CA PHE A 119 -14.97 8.08 6.43
C PHE A 119 -16.18 8.89 5.95
N LYS A 120 -16.74 9.66 6.88
CA LYS A 120 -17.72 10.72 6.59
C LYS A 120 -17.15 12.02 7.14
N GLN A 121 -16.54 12.83 6.27
CA GLN A 121 -16.22 14.20 6.64
C GLN A 121 -17.43 15.09 6.36
N ASN A 122 -17.93 15.74 7.41
CA ASN A 122 -19.12 16.58 7.41
C ASN A 122 -18.78 18.06 7.66
N ASN A 123 -17.58 18.53 7.34
CA ASN A 123 -17.28 19.96 7.40
C ASN A 123 -17.74 20.64 6.10
N PRO A 124 -18.76 21.53 6.15
CA PRO A 124 -19.31 22.19 4.96
C PRO A 124 -18.38 23.29 4.41
N ASP A 125 -17.47 23.83 5.23
CA ASP A 125 -16.60 24.96 4.85
C ASP A 125 -15.31 24.53 4.12
N ILE A 126 -15.18 23.24 3.81
CA ILE A 126 -13.99 22.68 3.18
C ILE A 126 -14.26 22.42 1.71
N GLU A 127 -13.47 23.03 0.84
CA GLU A 127 -13.48 22.73 -0.59
C GLU A 127 -12.93 21.32 -0.81
N ARG A 128 -13.63 20.52 -1.62
CA ARG A 128 -13.23 19.13 -1.89
C ARG A 128 -13.13 18.86 -3.36
N ASN A 129 -11.99 18.29 -3.71
CA ASN A 129 -11.69 17.89 -5.06
C ASN A 129 -11.40 16.39 -5.11
N PHE A 130 -11.92 15.73 -6.14
CA PHE A 130 -11.75 14.30 -6.36
C PHE A 130 -11.05 14.08 -7.68
N TYR A 131 -10.03 13.23 -7.68
CA TYR A 131 -9.20 12.99 -8.84
C TYR A 131 -9.13 11.51 -9.14
N TYR A 132 -8.96 11.21 -10.41
CA TYR A 132 -8.75 9.87 -10.90
C TYR A 132 -7.72 9.91 -12.04
N GLN A 133 -6.81 8.93 -12.06
CA GLN A 133 -5.88 8.69 -13.15
C GLN A 133 -5.89 7.20 -13.44
N ASN A 134 -6.20 6.83 -14.67
CA ASN A 134 -6.09 5.45 -15.15
C ASN A 134 -4.97 5.39 -16.18
N ASP A 135 -3.82 4.91 -15.72
CA ASP A 135 -2.70 4.56 -16.55
C ASP A 135 -2.74 3.06 -16.84
N TYR A 136 -2.29 2.65 -18.01
CA TYR A 136 -2.18 1.24 -18.34
C TYR A 136 -0.98 1.01 -19.23
N SER A 137 -0.24 -0.05 -18.93
CA SER A 137 0.77 -0.57 -19.84
C SER A 137 0.18 -1.66 -20.72
N ARG A 138 1.00 -2.29 -21.55
CA ARG A 138 0.60 -3.48 -22.32
C ARG A 138 0.03 -4.58 -21.41
N ASN A 139 0.60 -4.76 -20.22
CA ASN A 139 0.34 -5.92 -19.37
C ASN A 139 -0.38 -5.59 -18.05
N PHE A 140 -0.44 -4.32 -17.66
CA PHE A 140 -0.95 -3.92 -16.35
C PHE A 140 -1.98 -2.79 -16.44
N TYR A 141 -2.96 -2.83 -15.55
CA TYR A 141 -3.81 -1.70 -15.20
C TYR A 141 -3.22 -1.00 -13.96
N ASN A 142 -3.17 0.33 -13.98
CA ASN A 142 -2.72 1.17 -12.87
C ASN A 142 -3.72 2.31 -12.66
N LEU A 143 -4.54 2.20 -11.62
CA LEU A 143 -5.58 3.19 -11.33
C LEU A 143 -5.28 3.84 -9.98
N THR A 144 -5.24 5.17 -9.98
CA THR A 144 -5.10 6.00 -8.78
C THR A 144 -6.35 6.87 -8.64
N VAL A 145 -6.95 6.87 -7.45
CA VAL A 145 -8.17 7.63 -7.13
C VAL A 145 -7.95 8.32 -5.78
N VAL A 146 -8.11 9.64 -5.74
CA VAL A 146 -7.75 10.46 -4.57
C VAL A 146 -8.84 11.47 -4.26
N SER A 147 -9.16 11.68 -2.99
CA SER A 147 -9.93 12.82 -2.52
C SER A 147 -9.03 13.77 -1.75
N THR A 148 -9.28 15.06 -1.93
CA THR A 148 -8.53 16.13 -1.26
C THR A 148 -9.46 17.14 -0.63
N SER A 149 -8.99 17.76 0.43
CA SER A 149 -9.63 18.87 1.12
C SER A 149 -8.69 20.08 1.10
N TYR A 150 -9.26 21.25 0.82
CA TYR A 150 -8.55 22.53 0.89
C TYR A 150 -9.33 23.50 1.79
N LYS A 151 -8.61 24.11 2.74
CA LYS A 151 -9.10 25.20 3.59
C LYS A 151 -7.89 25.99 4.11
N TYR A 152 -7.97 27.32 4.08
CA TYR A 152 -6.94 28.16 4.69
C TYR A 152 -6.76 27.77 6.17
N ASN A 153 -5.50 27.52 6.56
CA ASN A 153 -5.14 27.06 7.89
C ASN A 153 -5.88 25.79 8.34
N ILE A 154 -5.87 24.73 7.51
CA ILE A 154 -6.56 23.46 7.80
C ILE A 154 -6.07 22.77 9.09
N LYS A 155 -4.86 23.13 9.54
CA LYS A 155 -4.23 22.62 10.77
C LYS A 155 -4.52 23.46 12.01
N ASN A 156 -5.28 24.55 11.89
CA ASN A 156 -5.63 25.46 12.99
C ASN A 156 -4.41 26.00 13.75
N TYR A 157 -3.38 26.45 13.01
CA TYR A 157 -2.25 27.16 13.59
C TYR A 157 -2.72 28.46 14.28
N PRO A 158 -2.12 28.86 15.41
CA PRO A 158 -2.38 30.16 16.05
C PRO A 158 -2.06 31.34 15.14
N GLN A 159 -2.73 32.48 15.33
CA GLN A 159 -2.54 33.67 14.48
C GLN A 159 -1.08 34.15 14.47
N GLU A 160 -0.41 34.18 15.63
CA GLU A 160 1.00 34.56 15.74
C GLU A 160 1.92 33.71 14.85
N GLN A 161 1.60 32.41 14.71
CA GLN A 161 2.35 31.51 13.84
C GLN A 161 2.09 31.79 12.36
N LEU A 162 0.84 32.11 12.00
CA LEU A 162 0.49 32.53 10.63
C LEU A 162 1.21 33.82 10.25
N ASP A 163 1.23 34.79 11.15
CA ASP A 163 1.91 36.08 10.96
C ASP A 163 3.42 35.88 10.80
N TYR A 164 4.03 35.01 11.61
CA TYR A 164 5.43 34.64 11.46
C TYR A 164 5.69 33.98 10.10
N MET A 165 4.88 32.99 9.70
CA MET A 165 5.03 32.30 8.42
C MET A 165 4.94 33.27 7.24
N ALA A 166 3.99 34.21 7.27
CA ALA A 166 3.86 35.26 6.27
C ALA A 166 5.11 36.17 6.24
N LYS A 167 5.62 36.56 7.41
CA LYS A 167 6.82 37.41 7.52
C LYS A 167 8.09 36.76 6.94
N VAL A 168 8.22 35.43 7.06
CA VAL A 168 9.39 34.68 6.56
C VAL A 168 9.14 33.94 5.24
N ASP A 169 8.05 34.28 4.53
CA ASP A 169 7.66 33.66 3.25
C ASP A 169 7.56 32.12 3.28
N LEU A 170 7.09 31.58 4.41
CA LEU A 170 6.81 30.17 4.57
C LEU A 170 5.38 29.86 4.13
N ALA A 171 5.26 29.09 3.04
CA ALA A 171 3.97 28.63 2.54
C ALA A 171 3.25 27.70 3.53
N LEU A 172 1.94 27.89 3.61
CA LEU A 172 1.03 27.07 4.42
C LEU A 172 0.60 25.81 3.63
N ASN A 173 0.71 24.64 4.26
CA ASN A 173 0.35 23.36 3.65
C ASN A 173 -1.14 23.04 3.87
N ASP A 174 -2.00 23.72 3.13
CA ASP A 174 -3.46 23.70 3.33
C ASP A 174 -4.25 22.71 2.47
N LEU A 175 -3.57 22.03 1.54
CA LEU A 175 -4.17 20.91 0.82
C LEU A 175 -3.85 19.60 1.55
N ARG A 176 -4.89 18.86 1.93
CA ARG A 176 -4.78 17.55 2.57
C ARG A 176 -5.32 16.46 1.65
N ILE A 177 -4.64 15.32 1.59
CA ILE A 177 -5.22 14.10 0.99
C ILE A 177 -6.12 13.47 2.03
N ASP A 178 -7.41 13.34 1.72
CA ASP A 178 -8.37 12.74 2.64
C ASP A 178 -8.37 11.22 2.53
N GLU A 179 -8.42 10.73 1.30
CA GLU A 179 -8.38 9.32 0.97
C GLU A 179 -7.57 9.09 -0.31
N TYR A 180 -6.76 8.04 -0.31
CA TYR A 180 -5.91 7.62 -1.40
C TYR A 180 -6.16 6.15 -1.71
N PHE A 181 -6.47 5.84 -2.96
CA PHE A 181 -6.63 4.48 -3.45
C PHE A 181 -5.75 4.30 -4.68
N LYS A 182 -4.92 3.26 -4.67
CA LYS A 182 -4.13 2.85 -5.83
C LYS A 182 -4.22 1.36 -6.03
N ILE A 183 -4.47 0.96 -7.27
CA ILE A 183 -4.42 -0.43 -7.70
C ILE A 183 -3.43 -0.56 -8.86
N PHE A 184 -2.64 -1.62 -8.82
CA PHE A 184 -1.78 -2.06 -9.90
C PHE A 184 -1.99 -3.56 -10.08
N ILE A 185 -2.61 -3.96 -11.20
CA ILE A 185 -3.01 -5.36 -11.41
C ILE A 185 -2.65 -5.81 -12.82
N SER A 186 -2.33 -7.10 -12.98
CA SER A 186 -2.17 -7.69 -14.31
C SER A 186 -3.49 -7.71 -15.10
N LYS A 187 -3.41 -7.36 -16.39
CA LYS A 187 -4.52 -7.53 -17.35
C LYS A 187 -4.83 -8.99 -17.60
N ASP A 188 -3.78 -9.81 -17.66
CA ASP A 188 -3.90 -11.24 -17.84
C ASP A 188 -4.07 -11.90 -16.46
N PRO A 189 -5.23 -12.56 -16.21
CA PRO A 189 -5.56 -13.16 -14.92
C PRO A 189 -4.66 -14.36 -14.57
N THR A 190 -3.88 -14.88 -15.52
CA THR A 190 -2.88 -15.93 -15.25
C THR A 190 -1.70 -15.39 -14.46
N TYR A 191 -1.35 -14.10 -14.64
CA TYR A 191 -0.28 -13.50 -13.86
C TYR A 191 -0.78 -13.05 -12.50
N LYS A 192 -0.02 -13.42 -11.49
CA LYS A 192 -0.31 -13.08 -10.10
C LYS A 192 0.64 -11.97 -9.68
N THR A 193 0.31 -10.74 -10.07
CA THR A 193 0.95 -9.53 -9.56
C THR A 193 -0.11 -8.47 -9.34
N ASN A 194 -0.49 -8.27 -8.08
CA ASN A 194 -1.53 -7.34 -7.69
C ASN A 194 -1.08 -6.54 -6.47
N THR A 195 -0.97 -5.23 -6.63
CA THR A 195 -0.69 -4.29 -5.56
C THR A 195 -1.92 -3.41 -5.30
N PHE A 196 -2.32 -3.33 -4.04
CA PHE A 196 -3.39 -2.46 -3.56
C PHE A 196 -2.84 -1.56 -2.45
N SER A 197 -3.06 -0.26 -2.56
CA SER A 197 -2.73 0.71 -1.52
C SER A 197 -3.95 1.56 -1.22
N ILE A 198 -4.35 1.60 0.05
CA ILE A 198 -5.53 2.32 0.53
C ILE A 198 -5.14 3.07 1.80
N GLU A 199 -5.14 4.39 1.75
CA GLU A 199 -4.67 5.24 2.84
C GLU A 199 -5.62 6.39 3.11
N SER A 200 -5.64 6.81 4.37
CA SER A 200 -6.41 7.97 4.85
C SER A 200 -5.48 9.14 5.19
N TYR A 201 -6.07 10.30 5.45
CA TYR A 201 -5.33 11.52 5.73
C TYR A 201 -4.29 11.44 6.85
N HIS A 202 -4.48 10.56 7.83
CA HIS A 202 -3.53 10.43 8.95
C HIS A 202 -2.14 9.94 8.52
N PHE A 203 -2.04 9.36 7.33
CA PHE A 203 -0.82 8.78 6.77
C PHE A 203 -0.26 9.60 5.61
N ASN A 204 -1.05 10.53 5.09
CA ASN A 204 -0.70 11.32 3.93
C ASN A 204 -0.10 12.67 4.34
N PRO A 205 0.88 13.19 3.58
CA PRO A 205 1.38 14.53 3.80
C PRO A 205 0.35 15.58 3.38
N ASN A 206 0.55 16.81 3.86
CA ASN A 206 -0.13 17.97 3.33
C ASN A 206 0.72 18.64 2.24
N TYR A 207 0.08 19.36 1.34
CA TYR A 207 0.69 20.05 0.20
C TYR A 207 0.39 21.54 0.27
N LYS A 208 1.32 22.34 -0.27
CA LYS A 208 1.18 23.81 -0.38
C LYS A 208 0.12 24.20 -1.40
N SER A 209 0.05 23.45 -2.50
CA SER A 209 -0.84 23.77 -3.62
C SER A 209 -1.38 22.51 -4.30
N GLN A 210 -2.45 22.68 -5.07
CA GLN A 210 -3.00 21.65 -5.96
C GLN A 210 -1.97 21.18 -6.98
N LYS A 211 -1.12 22.08 -7.49
CA LYS A 211 -0.04 21.73 -8.42
C LYS A 211 0.98 20.78 -7.78
N ASP A 212 1.43 21.09 -6.57
CA ASP A 212 2.39 20.25 -5.83
C ASP A 212 1.78 18.88 -5.53
N PHE A 213 0.52 18.86 -5.11
CA PHE A 213 -0.23 17.62 -4.92
C PHE A 213 -0.28 16.77 -6.19
N LEU A 214 -0.72 17.35 -7.33
CA LEU A 214 -0.91 16.61 -8.57
C LEU A 214 0.41 16.01 -9.06
N SER A 215 1.48 16.81 -9.06
CA SER A 215 2.82 16.36 -9.48
C SER A 215 3.45 15.30 -8.58
N GLY A 216 3.15 15.33 -7.27
CA GLY A 216 3.70 14.35 -6.32
C GLY A 216 2.96 13.01 -6.29
N ASN A 217 1.67 12.97 -6.64
CA ASN A 217 0.83 11.78 -6.47
C ASN A 217 0.47 11.08 -7.77
N PHE A 218 0.51 11.79 -8.90
CA PHE A 218 0.15 11.26 -10.21
C PHE A 218 1.41 11.21 -11.10
N LEU A 219 2.21 10.17 -10.88
CA LEU A 219 3.55 10.04 -11.49
C LEU A 219 3.55 9.74 -13.00
N SER A 220 2.41 9.32 -13.57
CA SER A 220 2.32 9.08 -15.00
C SER A 220 2.37 10.39 -15.77
N LYS A 221 3.46 10.62 -16.51
CA LYS A 221 3.63 11.83 -17.32
C LYS A 221 2.73 11.86 -18.56
N ASN A 222 2.26 10.69 -19.00
CA ASN A 222 1.54 10.53 -20.27
C ASN A 222 0.02 10.63 -20.11
N VAL A 223 -0.50 10.50 -18.89
CA VAL A 223 -1.93 10.55 -18.60
C VAL A 223 -2.14 11.61 -17.54
N GLN A 224 -2.90 12.67 -17.84
CA GLN A 224 -3.20 13.67 -16.82
C GLN A 224 -4.30 13.17 -15.87
N PRO A 225 -4.23 13.49 -14.57
CA PRO A 225 -5.32 13.22 -13.65
C PRO A 225 -6.57 14.03 -14.06
N VAL A 226 -7.73 13.39 -13.94
CA VAL A 226 -9.04 13.97 -14.28
C VAL A 226 -9.80 14.24 -13.00
N GLU A 227 -10.35 15.44 -12.87
CA GLU A 227 -11.24 15.78 -11.78
C GLU A 227 -12.62 15.14 -11.99
N ILE A 228 -13.18 14.57 -10.94
CA ILE A 228 -14.45 13.83 -10.98
C ILE A 228 -15.40 14.29 -9.87
N LYS A 229 -16.69 13.97 -10.01
CA LYS A 229 -17.69 14.26 -8.99
C LYS A 229 -17.67 13.22 -7.87
N ASN A 230 -18.13 13.60 -6.68
CA ASN A 230 -18.19 12.73 -5.50
C ASN A 230 -18.91 11.38 -5.76
N PHE A 231 -20.00 11.37 -6.54
CA PHE A 231 -20.71 10.12 -6.84
C PHE A 231 -19.86 9.16 -7.71
N GLN A 232 -19.03 9.71 -8.61
CA GLN A 232 -18.10 8.93 -9.44
C GLN A 232 -16.98 8.37 -8.55
N PHE A 233 -16.41 9.20 -7.68
CA PHE A 233 -15.40 8.78 -6.70
C PHE A 233 -15.92 7.63 -5.80
N SER A 234 -17.12 7.79 -5.25
CA SER A 234 -17.80 6.76 -4.44
C SER A 234 -18.09 5.47 -5.21
N ARG A 235 -18.34 5.54 -6.52
CA ARG A 235 -18.51 4.36 -7.39
C ARG A 235 -17.18 3.67 -7.64
N LEU A 236 -16.11 4.43 -7.91
CA LEU A 236 -14.76 3.91 -8.12
C LEU A 236 -14.22 3.21 -6.87
N LYS A 237 -14.40 3.81 -5.68
CA LYS A 237 -14.03 3.18 -4.39
C LYS A 237 -14.64 1.79 -4.22
N ARG A 238 -15.95 1.67 -4.50
CA ARG A 238 -16.66 0.37 -4.44
C ARG A 238 -16.08 -0.63 -5.43
N LYS A 239 -15.79 -0.21 -6.66
CA LYS A 239 -15.17 -1.05 -7.69
C LYS A 239 -13.76 -1.51 -7.31
N ILE A 240 -12.93 -0.62 -6.76
CA ILE A 240 -11.60 -0.96 -6.27
C ILE A 240 -11.69 -2.01 -5.16
N ALA A 241 -12.64 -1.84 -4.23
CA ALA A 241 -12.86 -2.79 -3.15
C ALA A 241 -13.32 -4.16 -3.68
N GLU A 242 -14.21 -4.21 -4.68
CA GLU A 242 -14.61 -5.46 -5.37
C GLU A 242 -13.42 -6.15 -6.04
N VAL A 243 -12.62 -5.40 -6.80
CA VAL A 243 -11.39 -5.92 -7.47
C VAL A 243 -10.40 -6.45 -6.46
N LEU A 244 -10.25 -5.79 -5.31
CA LEU A 244 -9.41 -6.26 -4.21
C LEU A 244 -9.89 -7.64 -3.72
N VAL A 245 -11.19 -7.88 -3.54
CA VAL A 245 -11.68 -9.23 -3.17
C VAL A 245 -11.33 -10.26 -4.23
N GLU A 246 -11.61 -9.96 -5.49
CA GLU A 246 -11.42 -10.87 -6.61
C GLU A 246 -9.94 -11.27 -6.75
N ARG A 247 -9.05 -10.27 -6.74
CA ARG A 247 -7.63 -10.42 -7.07
C ARG A 247 -6.72 -10.64 -5.86
N SER A 248 -7.19 -10.40 -4.64
CA SER A 248 -6.44 -10.75 -3.42
C SER A 248 -6.61 -12.22 -3.02
N SER A 249 -7.30 -13.04 -3.81
CA SER A 249 -7.31 -14.49 -3.57
C SER A 249 -5.90 -15.05 -3.79
N LEU A 250 -5.32 -15.63 -2.74
CA LEU A 250 -4.02 -16.28 -2.87
C LEU A 250 -4.21 -17.67 -3.45
N ASP A 251 -3.97 -17.81 -4.75
CA ASP A 251 -3.83 -19.13 -5.35
C ASP A 251 -2.42 -19.68 -5.04
N ILE A 252 -2.36 -20.53 -4.02
CA ILE A 252 -1.16 -21.25 -3.60
C ILE A 252 -0.89 -22.54 -4.39
N THR A 253 -1.74 -22.88 -5.37
CA THR A 253 -1.61 -24.13 -6.15
C THR A 253 -0.63 -23.99 -7.31
N ALA A 254 -0.65 -22.85 -8.02
CA ALA A 254 0.30 -22.55 -9.09
C ALA A 254 1.43 -21.66 -8.56
N ILE A 255 2.57 -22.28 -8.27
CA ILE A 255 3.87 -21.62 -8.15
C ILE A 255 4.59 -21.86 -9.47
N LEU A 256 5.09 -20.80 -10.11
CA LEU A 256 5.89 -20.92 -11.33
C LEU A 256 6.98 -21.97 -11.14
N SER A 257 7.12 -22.86 -12.11
CA SER A 257 8.26 -23.78 -12.17
C SER A 257 9.56 -22.98 -12.20
N ARG A 258 10.64 -23.58 -11.68
CA ARG A 258 11.99 -22.99 -11.63
C ARG A 258 12.25 -22.16 -12.90
N GLN A 259 12.40 -20.84 -12.77
CA GLN A 259 12.77 -20.02 -13.91
C GLN A 259 14.10 -20.56 -14.46
N LYS A 260 14.07 -21.07 -15.70
CA LYS A 260 15.25 -21.63 -16.38
C LYS A 260 16.13 -20.54 -17.01
N HIS A 261 15.75 -19.28 -16.85
CA HIS A 261 16.47 -18.16 -17.47
C HIS A 261 17.51 -17.64 -16.51
N ASN A 262 18.76 -17.63 -16.98
CA ASN A 262 19.90 -17.11 -16.23
C ASN A 262 19.64 -15.65 -15.88
N ILE A 263 19.50 -15.34 -14.59
CA ILE A 263 19.42 -13.96 -14.12
C ILE A 263 20.84 -13.39 -14.17
N THR A 264 21.10 -12.49 -15.12
CA THR A 264 22.30 -11.66 -15.12
C THR A 264 22.15 -10.62 -14.01
N ILE A 265 22.90 -10.76 -12.93
CA ILE A 265 23.02 -9.70 -11.93
C ILE A 265 23.84 -8.59 -12.60
N LEU A 266 23.20 -7.47 -12.92
CA LEU A 266 23.90 -6.26 -13.37
C LEU A 266 24.57 -5.63 -12.14
N ASP A 267 25.89 -5.44 -12.21
CA ASP A 267 26.68 -4.76 -11.17
C ASP A 267 26.23 -3.29 -11.03
N ILE A 268 26.26 -2.78 -9.79
CA ILE A 268 26.21 -1.34 -9.47
C ILE A 268 27.63 -0.79 -9.53
#